data_AF-A0A9E3RRC9-F1
#
_entry.id   AF-A0A9E3RRC9-F1
#
_cell.length_a   1.000
_cell.length_b   1.000
_cell.length_c   1.000
_cell.angle_alpha   90.00
_cell.angle_beta   90.00
_cell.angle_gamma   90.00
#
_symmetry.space_group_name_H-M   'P 1'
#
loop_
_entity.id
_entity.type
_entity.pdbx_description
1 polymer ?
#
loop_
_entity_poly.entity_id
_entity_poly.type
_entity_poly.pdbx_seq_one_letter_code
_entity_poly.pdbx_strand_id
1 'polypeptide(L)'
;MRHNLNITRFPARAWRPAILSVVLCLFVLALADEMYDYMSVADELNRIGPDYARTRGKQALIDEYRNLIEAYPGYANNIQMEAQIALIHEWDLSEAGQPPNPVAAYETLTNVINTYPADHPYMKTVRRMAANRAIPIDPKVAQDMYVGLMEDYPEDNVLAAESLFSLGQIADRQGNRAEADKYYEQTMNFTPSGGENPETELQDIEAFKLNAAAVMLGTAIQRFDDPNERLRALEDFLREHAGFAERFGDLAKRIRETIEVQIQQQAEGAGIAAVPASATNSGADTEQAAVHRATHGASATGSGQGGQQEAADSFHTASAVGVSPGQASAGQGSGRLGGALMKAVQSVASSPGARVALPAILAVLVLGVVVLIRRRFT
;
A
#
# COMPACT_ATOMS: atom_id res chain seq x y z
N MET A 1 3.76 80.94 0.10
CA MET A 1 4.81 79.93 0.36
C MET A 1 4.63 78.78 -0.62
N ARG A 2 5.49 78.68 -1.65
CA ARG A 2 5.51 77.55 -2.60
C ARG A 2 6.62 76.60 -2.14
N HIS A 3 6.26 75.43 -1.62
CA HIS A 3 7.23 74.38 -1.34
C HIS A 3 7.65 73.73 -2.66
N ASN A 4 8.86 74.04 -3.11
CA ASN A 4 9.52 73.31 -4.19
C ASN A 4 9.85 71.90 -3.68
N LEU A 5 8.98 70.94 -4.00
CA LEU A 5 9.28 69.52 -3.84
C LEU A 5 10.39 69.15 -4.83
N ASN A 6 11.61 69.04 -4.30
CA ASN A 6 12.78 68.60 -5.03
C ASN A 6 12.62 67.09 -5.31
N ILE A 7 12.01 66.75 -6.45
CA ILE A 7 11.87 65.36 -6.90
C ILE A 7 13.26 64.87 -7.29
N THR A 8 13.93 64.22 -6.36
CA THR A 8 15.19 63.52 -6.61
C THR A 8 14.96 62.44 -7.66
N ARG A 9 15.61 62.60 -8.81
CA ARG A 9 15.60 61.62 -9.91
C ARG A 9 16.17 60.31 -9.39
N PHE A 10 15.30 59.34 -9.08
CA PHE A 10 15.73 57.99 -8.76
C PHE A 10 16.49 57.40 -9.97
N PRO A 11 17.66 56.79 -9.76
CA PRO A 11 18.46 56.25 -10.85
C PRO A 11 17.68 55.12 -11.55
N ALA A 12 17.48 55.26 -12.86
CA ALA A 12 16.73 54.31 -13.70
C ALA A 12 17.23 52.84 -13.61
N ARG A 13 18.45 52.62 -13.08
CA ARG A 13 19.01 51.28 -12.86
C ARG A 13 18.45 50.56 -11.63
N ALA A 14 17.89 51.26 -10.64
CA ALA A 14 17.36 50.65 -9.42
C ALA A 14 16.00 49.94 -9.61
N TRP A 15 15.26 50.22 -10.69
CA TRP A 15 13.91 49.70 -10.91
C TRP A 15 13.88 48.30 -11.53
N ARG A 16 14.91 47.91 -12.28
CA ARG A 16 14.98 46.61 -12.96
C ARG A 16 14.88 45.40 -12.01
N PRO A 17 15.63 45.32 -10.89
CA PRO A 17 15.50 44.20 -9.97
C PRO A 17 14.13 44.17 -9.26
N ALA A 18 13.53 45.34 -9.01
CA ALA A 18 12.19 45.41 -8.41
C ALA A 18 11.11 44.88 -9.36
N ILE A 19 11.17 45.26 -10.64
CA ILE A 19 10.24 44.75 -11.66
C ILE A 19 10.40 43.24 -11.85
N LEU A 20 11.64 42.74 -11.96
CA LEU A 20 11.90 41.30 -12.07
C LEU A 20 11.38 40.52 -10.85
N SER A 21 11.56 41.07 -9.64
CA SER A 21 11.04 40.46 -8.41
C SER A 21 9.51 40.38 -8.42
N VAL A 22 8.81 41.45 -8.83
CA VAL A 22 7.33 41.44 -8.93
C VAL A 22 6.86 40.44 -9.99
N VAL A 23 7.50 40.40 -11.17
CA VAL A 23 7.15 39.45 -12.24
C VAL A 23 7.36 38.01 -11.76
N LEU A 24 8.48 37.72 -11.10
CA LEU A 24 8.75 36.41 -10.52
C LEU A 24 7.73 36.02 -9.45
N CYS A 25 7.36 36.95 -8.55
CA CYS A 25 6.33 36.71 -7.54
C CYS A 25 4.97 36.42 -8.17
N LEU A 26 4.56 37.17 -9.19
CA LEU A 26 3.29 36.92 -9.89
C LEU A 26 3.30 35.58 -10.61
N PHE A 27 4.44 35.20 -11.21
CA PHE A 27 4.61 33.90 -11.84
C PHE A 27 4.51 32.75 -10.83
N VAL A 28 5.18 32.86 -9.67
CA VAL A 28 5.09 31.87 -8.58
C VAL A 28 3.66 31.76 -8.04
N LEU A 29 2.95 32.87 -7.89
CA LEU A 29 1.55 32.86 -7.44
C LEU A 29 0.62 32.19 -8.46
N ALA A 30 0.84 32.41 -9.75
CA ALA A 30 0.07 31.74 -10.80
C ALA A 30 0.30 30.22 -10.78
N LEU A 31 1.57 29.78 -10.66
CA LEU A 31 1.89 28.35 -10.52
C LEU A 31 1.31 27.73 -9.25
N ALA A 32 1.30 28.47 -8.14
CA ALA A 32 0.72 28.00 -6.88
C ALA A 32 -0.80 27.83 -6.97
N ASP A 33 -1.50 28.70 -7.71
CA ASP A 33 -2.95 28.61 -7.93
C ASP A 33 -3.30 27.38 -8.78
N GLU A 34 -2.58 27.15 -9.88
CA GLU A 34 -2.75 25.95 -10.73
C GLU A 34 -2.44 24.65 -9.95
N MET A 35 -1.39 24.66 -9.13
CA MET A 35 -1.04 23.51 -8.29
C MET A 35 -2.09 23.25 -7.19
N TYR A 36 -2.66 24.30 -6.61
CA TYR A 36 -3.72 24.16 -5.61
C TYR A 36 -4.99 23.58 -6.22
N ASP A 37 -5.38 24.04 -7.42
CA ASP A 37 -6.56 23.51 -8.12
C ASP A 37 -6.38 22.01 -8.41
N TYR A 38 -5.24 21.63 -9.00
CA TYR A 38 -4.88 20.22 -9.24
C TYR A 38 -4.96 19.37 -7.97
N MET A 39 -4.33 19.81 -6.87
CA MET A 39 -4.34 19.07 -5.61
C MET A 39 -5.76 18.95 -5.03
N SER A 40 -6.57 20.01 -5.13
CA SER A 40 -7.93 19.99 -4.61
C SER A 40 -8.83 19.01 -5.34
N VAL A 41 -8.70 18.92 -6.68
CA VAL A 41 -9.46 17.96 -7.50
C VAL A 41 -8.97 16.54 -7.24
N ALA A 42 -7.65 16.34 -7.12
CA ALA A 42 -7.05 15.05 -6.78
C ALA A 42 -7.56 14.53 -5.42
N ASP A 43 -7.53 15.39 -4.40
CA ASP A 43 -7.98 15.06 -3.04
C ASP A 43 -9.49 14.75 -3.03
N GLU A 44 -10.29 15.50 -3.79
CA GLU A 44 -11.71 15.24 -3.90
C GLU A 44 -11.99 13.89 -4.57
N LEU A 45 -11.33 13.58 -5.68
CA LEU A 45 -11.44 12.28 -6.35
C LEU A 45 -11.03 11.13 -5.43
N ASN A 46 -9.94 11.28 -4.67
CA ASN A 46 -9.52 10.29 -3.68
C ASN A 46 -10.57 10.10 -2.59
N ARG A 47 -11.20 11.19 -2.14
CA ARG A 47 -12.22 11.17 -1.08
C ARG A 47 -13.52 10.51 -1.51
N ILE A 48 -14.00 10.81 -2.72
CA ILE A 48 -15.29 10.31 -3.23
C ILE A 48 -15.16 9.04 -4.07
N GLY A 49 -13.92 8.61 -4.38
CA GLY A 49 -13.62 7.56 -5.36
C GLY A 49 -14.43 6.28 -5.20
N PRO A 50 -14.50 5.65 -4.02
CA PRO A 50 -15.26 4.41 -3.84
C PRO A 50 -16.75 4.57 -4.17
N ASP A 51 -17.39 5.65 -3.74
CA ASP A 51 -18.81 5.91 -4.02
C ASP A 51 -19.04 6.33 -5.48
N TYR A 52 -18.11 7.09 -6.04
CA TYR A 52 -18.12 7.43 -7.47
C TYR A 52 -18.02 6.16 -8.33
N ALA A 53 -17.09 5.25 -8.02
CA ALA A 53 -16.92 4.00 -8.76
C ALA A 53 -18.14 3.07 -8.64
N ARG A 54 -18.81 3.02 -7.49
CA ARG A 54 -20.06 2.25 -7.33
C ARG A 54 -21.22 2.81 -8.14
N THR A 55 -21.33 4.14 -8.22
CA THR A 55 -22.49 4.81 -8.86
C THR A 55 -22.30 5.07 -10.34
N ARG A 56 -21.07 5.35 -10.79
CA ARG A 56 -20.71 5.70 -12.18
C ARG A 56 -19.86 4.64 -12.88
N GLY A 57 -19.30 3.69 -12.14
CA GLY A 57 -18.40 2.64 -12.63
C GLY A 57 -16.91 2.99 -12.46
N LYS A 58 -16.06 1.94 -12.37
CA LYS A 58 -14.59 2.09 -12.27
C LYS A 58 -14.01 2.86 -13.45
N GLN A 59 -14.49 2.56 -14.67
CA GLN A 59 -13.96 3.21 -15.87
C GLN A 59 -14.18 4.72 -15.84
N ALA A 60 -15.36 5.18 -15.39
CA ALA A 60 -15.63 6.61 -15.28
C ALA A 60 -14.67 7.29 -14.28
N LEU A 61 -14.39 6.65 -13.14
CA LEU A 61 -13.41 7.19 -12.18
C LEU A 61 -12.00 7.24 -12.77
N ILE A 62 -11.58 6.19 -13.47
CA ILE A 62 -10.28 6.14 -14.15
C ILE A 62 -10.16 7.25 -15.20
N ASP A 63 -11.22 7.49 -15.96
CA ASP A 63 -11.27 8.55 -16.96
C ASP A 63 -11.12 9.93 -16.30
N GLU A 64 -11.72 10.18 -15.12
CA GLU A 64 -11.52 11.44 -14.37
C GLU A 64 -10.06 11.64 -13.93
N TYR A 65 -9.39 10.59 -13.42
CA TYR A 65 -7.96 10.70 -13.09
C TYR A 65 -7.10 10.95 -14.33
N ARG A 66 -7.39 10.28 -15.46
CA ARG A 66 -6.65 10.49 -16.71
C ARG A 66 -6.87 11.90 -17.27
N ASN A 67 -8.10 12.39 -17.26
CA ASN A 67 -8.42 13.76 -17.66
C ASN A 67 -7.64 14.77 -16.81
N LEU A 68 -7.50 14.52 -15.50
CA LEU A 68 -6.70 15.36 -14.61
C LEU A 68 -5.20 15.31 -14.95
N ILE A 69 -4.65 14.12 -15.23
CA ILE A 69 -3.24 13.97 -15.67
C ILE A 69 -2.99 14.70 -17.01
N GLU A 70 -3.92 14.56 -17.97
CA GLU A 70 -3.84 15.21 -19.28
C GLU A 70 -3.95 16.73 -19.21
N ALA A 71 -4.79 17.25 -18.30
CA ALA A 71 -4.94 18.69 -18.08
C ALA A 71 -3.68 19.32 -17.46
N TYR A 72 -2.88 18.55 -16.72
CA TYR A 72 -1.70 19.01 -16.00
C TYR A 72 -0.46 18.15 -16.33
N PRO A 73 0.02 18.16 -17.60
CA PRO A 73 1.16 17.34 -17.99
C PRO A 73 2.45 17.80 -17.30
N GLY A 74 3.27 16.83 -16.89
CA GLY A 74 4.58 17.10 -16.25
C GLY A 74 4.53 17.38 -14.76
N TYR A 75 3.36 17.31 -14.11
CA TYR A 75 3.26 17.38 -12.66
C TYR A 75 3.86 16.11 -12.04
N ALA A 76 4.78 16.29 -11.10
CA ALA A 76 5.49 15.17 -10.45
C ALA A 76 4.53 14.19 -9.74
N ASN A 77 3.34 14.64 -9.35
CA ASN A 77 2.34 13.80 -8.70
C ASN A 77 1.52 12.95 -9.68
N ASN A 78 1.65 13.14 -11.00
CA ASN A 78 0.91 12.32 -11.98
C ASN A 78 1.26 10.84 -11.86
N ILE A 79 2.49 10.49 -11.47
CA ILE A 79 2.88 9.11 -11.20
C ILE A 79 2.05 8.46 -10.07
N GLN A 80 1.67 9.24 -9.05
CA GLN A 80 0.85 8.75 -7.94
C GLN A 80 -0.58 8.51 -8.40
N MET A 81 -1.11 9.40 -9.25
CA MET A 81 -2.44 9.24 -9.83
C MET A 81 -2.51 8.00 -10.72
N GLU A 82 -1.50 7.75 -11.55
CA GLU A 82 -1.43 6.53 -12.37
C GLU A 82 -1.32 5.26 -11.49
N ALA A 83 -0.55 5.31 -10.40
CA ALA A 83 -0.53 4.23 -9.41
C ALA A 83 -1.91 4.03 -8.74
N GLN A 84 -2.65 5.12 -8.50
CA GLN A 84 -4.02 5.07 -7.98
C GLN A 84 -4.99 4.46 -8.99
N ILE A 85 -4.85 4.77 -10.29
CA ILE A 85 -5.60 4.10 -11.38
C ILE A 85 -5.35 2.58 -11.35
N ALA A 86 -4.10 2.16 -11.17
CA ALA A 86 -3.78 0.74 -11.04
C ALA A 86 -4.47 0.10 -9.82
N LEU A 87 -4.57 0.79 -8.69
CA LEU A 87 -5.32 0.31 -7.51
C LEU A 87 -6.82 0.22 -7.78
N ILE A 88 -7.40 1.16 -8.55
CA ILE A 88 -8.82 1.12 -8.91
C ILE A 88 -9.14 -0.12 -9.74
N HIS A 89 -8.23 -0.56 -10.63
CA HIS A 89 -8.43 -1.80 -11.38
C HIS A 89 -8.63 -3.03 -10.48
N GLU A 90 -8.00 -3.05 -9.31
CA GLU A 90 -8.10 -4.13 -8.32
C GLU A 90 -9.31 -4.04 -7.39
N TRP A 91 -10.03 -2.92 -7.39
CA TRP A 91 -11.22 -2.79 -6.54
C TRP A 91 -12.25 -3.86 -6.92
N ASP A 92 -12.67 -4.62 -5.91
CA ASP A 92 -13.76 -5.58 -6.04
C ASP A 92 -15.10 -4.85 -5.97
N LEU A 93 -15.66 -4.58 -7.15
CA LEU A 93 -17.01 -4.08 -7.32
C LEU A 93 -17.84 -5.12 -8.09
N SER A 94 -17.67 -6.40 -7.75
CA SER A 94 -18.40 -7.51 -8.38
C SER A 94 -19.92 -7.38 -8.21
N GLU A 95 -20.40 -6.79 -7.11
CA GLU A 95 -21.82 -6.45 -6.92
C GLU A 95 -22.36 -5.50 -8.01
N ALA A 96 -21.50 -4.67 -8.57
CA ALA A 96 -21.79 -3.77 -9.69
C ALA A 96 -21.38 -4.36 -11.06
N GLY A 97 -21.04 -5.66 -11.12
CA GLY A 97 -20.62 -6.35 -12.34
C GLY A 97 -19.19 -6.01 -12.80
N GLN A 98 -18.33 -5.50 -11.91
CA GLN A 98 -16.98 -5.06 -12.25
C GLN A 98 -15.95 -5.73 -11.32
N PRO A 99 -15.59 -7.00 -11.56
CA PRO A 99 -14.64 -7.73 -10.73
C PRO A 99 -13.24 -7.10 -10.80
N PRO A 100 -12.34 -7.43 -9.86
CA PRO A 100 -10.93 -7.04 -9.93
C PRO A 100 -10.28 -7.43 -11.26
N ASN A 101 -9.42 -6.56 -11.81
CA ASN A 101 -8.66 -6.82 -13.02
C ASN A 101 -7.16 -6.61 -12.75
N PRO A 102 -6.46 -7.61 -12.19
CA PRO A 102 -5.04 -7.50 -11.85
C PRO A 102 -4.15 -7.33 -13.09
N VAL A 103 -4.56 -7.82 -14.26
CA VAL A 103 -3.81 -7.65 -15.52
C VAL A 103 -3.79 -6.18 -15.93
N ALA A 104 -4.94 -5.50 -15.93
CA ALA A 104 -5.00 -4.07 -16.24
C ALA A 104 -4.24 -3.21 -15.22
N ALA A 105 -4.26 -3.60 -13.93
CA ALA A 105 -3.47 -2.95 -12.90
C ALA A 105 -1.96 -3.06 -13.19
N TYR A 106 -1.49 -4.26 -13.53
CA TYR A 106 -0.10 -4.53 -13.89
C TYR A 106 0.33 -3.79 -15.16
N GLU A 107 -0.49 -3.78 -16.22
CA GLU A 107 -0.23 -3.03 -17.45
C GLU A 107 -0.12 -1.52 -17.19
N THR A 108 -1.00 -0.98 -16.35
CA THR A 108 -0.96 0.44 -15.94
C THR A 108 0.37 0.76 -15.26
N LEU A 109 0.80 -0.03 -14.29
CA LEU A 109 2.07 0.21 -13.59
C LEU A 109 3.29 0.03 -14.51
N THR A 110 3.24 -0.91 -15.45
CA THR A 110 4.29 -1.09 -16.46
C THR A 110 4.39 0.12 -17.38
N ASN A 111 3.27 0.69 -17.79
CA ASN A 111 3.24 1.94 -18.55
C ASN A 111 3.87 3.10 -17.75
N VAL A 112 3.59 3.18 -16.44
CA VAL A 112 4.22 4.16 -15.56
C VAL A 112 5.74 3.99 -15.51
N ILE A 113 6.23 2.76 -15.33
CA ILE A 113 7.68 2.47 -15.30
C ILE A 113 8.37 2.91 -16.61
N ASN A 114 7.70 2.72 -17.76
CA ASN A 114 8.24 3.09 -19.06
C ASN A 114 8.14 4.58 -19.39
N THR A 115 7.21 5.31 -18.74
CA THR A 115 6.92 6.73 -19.05
C THR A 115 7.73 7.70 -18.20
N TYR A 116 7.94 7.37 -16.92
CA TYR A 116 8.58 8.28 -15.96
C TYR A 116 10.07 7.93 -15.76
N PRO A 117 10.92 8.92 -15.42
CA PRO A 117 12.33 8.67 -15.11
C PRO A 117 12.53 7.66 -13.96
N ALA A 118 13.57 6.83 -14.06
CA ALA A 118 13.87 5.81 -13.06
C ALA A 118 14.22 6.41 -11.68
N ASP A 119 14.76 7.63 -11.64
CA ASP A 119 15.11 8.38 -10.44
C ASP A 119 13.93 9.15 -9.81
N HIS A 120 12.71 8.97 -10.33
CA HIS A 120 11.52 9.60 -9.76
C HIS A 120 11.29 9.11 -8.32
N PRO A 121 10.96 10.00 -7.35
CA PRO A 121 10.84 9.64 -5.93
C PRO A 121 9.80 8.56 -5.61
N TYR A 122 8.83 8.33 -6.50
CA TYR A 122 7.80 7.30 -6.35
C TYR A 122 8.08 6.03 -7.18
N MET A 123 9.14 6.00 -8.00
CA MET A 123 9.40 4.87 -8.90
C MET A 123 9.65 3.57 -8.14
N LYS A 124 10.34 3.63 -6.99
CA LYS A 124 10.53 2.48 -6.09
C LYS A 124 9.19 1.83 -5.72
N THR A 125 8.22 2.63 -5.28
CA THR A 125 6.88 2.16 -4.90
C THR A 125 6.13 1.57 -6.10
N VAL A 126 6.16 2.23 -7.26
CA VAL A 126 5.50 1.75 -8.48
C VAL A 126 6.08 0.41 -8.93
N ARG A 127 7.41 0.26 -8.96
CA ARG A 127 8.08 -1.00 -9.34
C ARG A 127 7.75 -2.11 -8.37
N ARG A 128 7.74 -1.83 -7.07
CA ARG A 128 7.31 -2.79 -6.05
C ARG A 128 5.84 -3.22 -6.22
N MET A 129 4.96 -2.28 -6.53
CA MET A 129 3.54 -2.58 -6.82
C MET A 129 3.40 -3.45 -8.08
N ALA A 130 4.19 -3.18 -9.12
CA ALA A 130 4.19 -3.95 -10.36
C ALA A 130 4.70 -5.37 -10.13
N ALA A 131 5.81 -5.53 -9.39
CA ALA A 131 6.39 -6.83 -9.06
C ALA A 131 5.38 -7.73 -8.32
N ASN A 132 4.71 -7.19 -7.29
CA ASN A 132 3.66 -7.91 -6.55
C ASN A 132 2.51 -8.40 -7.45
N ARG A 133 2.08 -7.57 -8.40
CA ARG A 133 0.98 -7.89 -9.33
C ARG A 133 1.40 -8.83 -10.45
N ALA A 134 2.68 -8.84 -10.80
CA ALA A 134 3.22 -9.77 -11.77
C ALA A 134 3.22 -11.21 -11.26
N ILE A 135 3.26 -11.45 -9.93
CA ILE A 135 3.36 -12.81 -9.36
C ILE A 135 2.30 -13.78 -9.93
N PRO A 136 0.99 -13.49 -9.92
CA PRO A 136 -0.01 -14.39 -10.51
C PRO A 136 -0.09 -14.35 -12.05
N ILE A 137 0.55 -13.39 -12.72
CA ILE A 137 0.45 -13.19 -14.18
C ILE A 137 1.63 -13.84 -14.90
N ASP A 138 2.84 -13.42 -14.52
CA ASP A 138 4.12 -13.91 -15.00
C ASP A 138 5.12 -13.92 -13.83
N PRO A 139 5.24 -15.05 -13.12
CA PRO A 139 6.12 -15.17 -11.97
C PRO A 139 7.59 -14.91 -12.31
N LYS A 140 8.01 -15.15 -13.57
CA LYS A 140 9.40 -14.90 -13.98
C LYS A 140 9.67 -13.41 -14.08
N VAL A 141 8.74 -12.65 -14.66
CA VAL A 141 8.84 -11.18 -14.69
C VAL A 141 8.80 -10.60 -13.27
N ALA A 142 7.97 -11.13 -12.37
CA ALA A 142 7.97 -10.72 -10.97
C ALA A 142 9.34 -10.94 -10.30
N GLN A 143 9.94 -12.12 -10.52
CA GLN A 143 11.27 -12.45 -10.03
C GLN A 143 12.31 -11.44 -10.49
N ASP A 144 12.34 -11.14 -11.80
CA ASP A 144 13.30 -10.21 -12.39
C ASP A 144 13.10 -8.78 -11.85
N MET A 145 11.84 -8.37 -11.59
CA MET A 145 11.54 -7.07 -10.97
C MET A 145 12.04 -6.96 -9.52
N TYR A 146 11.88 -8.01 -8.69
CA TYR A 146 12.40 -8.00 -7.31
C TYR A 146 13.92 -8.01 -7.25
N VAL A 147 14.58 -8.77 -8.14
CA VAL A 147 16.05 -8.74 -8.26
C VAL A 147 16.51 -7.33 -8.63
N GLY A 148 15.90 -6.72 -9.65
CA GLY A 148 16.23 -5.34 -10.03
C GLY A 148 15.96 -4.31 -8.92
N LEU A 149 14.89 -4.48 -8.13
CA LEU A 149 14.62 -3.63 -6.96
C LEU A 149 15.73 -3.68 -5.91
N MET A 150 16.28 -4.87 -5.63
CA MET A 150 17.40 -5.01 -4.71
C MET A 150 18.70 -4.41 -5.25
N GLU A 151 18.92 -4.48 -6.57
CA GLU A 151 20.10 -3.91 -7.23
C GLU A 151 20.06 -2.38 -7.29
N ASP A 152 18.88 -1.81 -7.56
CA ASP A 152 18.69 -0.37 -7.73
C ASP A 152 18.57 0.39 -6.38
N TYR A 153 18.22 -0.30 -5.29
CA TYR A 153 18.05 0.28 -3.96
C TYR A 153 18.78 -0.54 -2.86
N PRO A 154 20.11 -0.74 -2.97
CA PRO A 154 20.85 -1.61 -2.06
C PRO A 154 20.88 -1.11 -0.61
N GLU A 155 20.60 0.18 -0.37
CA GLU A 155 20.52 0.78 0.95
C GLU A 155 19.17 0.59 1.66
N ASP A 156 18.12 0.13 0.96
CA ASP A 156 16.79 -0.07 1.52
C ASP A 156 16.67 -1.49 2.10
N ASN A 157 17.00 -1.62 3.39
CA ASN A 157 16.99 -2.91 4.06
C ASN A 157 15.60 -3.53 4.14
N VAL A 158 14.54 -2.73 4.27
CA VAL A 158 13.14 -3.22 4.29
C VAL A 158 12.80 -3.82 2.93
N LEU A 159 13.08 -3.10 1.84
CA LEU A 159 12.84 -3.59 0.49
C LEU A 159 13.64 -4.85 0.18
N ALA A 160 14.88 -4.95 0.65
CA ALA A 160 15.69 -6.16 0.46
C ALA A 160 15.09 -7.38 1.18
N ALA A 161 14.67 -7.22 2.44
CA ALA A 161 13.98 -8.29 3.18
C ALA A 161 12.65 -8.69 2.53
N GLU A 162 11.84 -7.72 2.10
CA GLU A 162 10.58 -7.92 1.38
C GLU A 162 10.80 -8.67 0.05
N SER A 163 11.83 -8.27 -0.71
CA SER A 163 12.15 -8.85 -2.02
C SER A 163 12.60 -10.30 -1.88
N LEU A 164 13.49 -10.61 -0.92
CA LEU A 164 13.89 -11.99 -0.62
C LEU A 164 12.69 -12.86 -0.23
N PHE A 165 11.79 -12.34 0.61
CA PHE A 165 10.58 -13.06 1.01
C PHE A 165 9.67 -13.35 -0.20
N SER A 166 9.48 -12.35 -1.05
CA SER A 166 8.65 -12.45 -2.26
C SER A 166 9.25 -13.42 -3.28
N LEU A 167 10.58 -13.43 -3.44
CA LEU A 167 11.29 -14.40 -4.27
C LEU A 167 11.08 -15.84 -3.76
N GLY A 168 11.08 -16.05 -2.45
CA GLY A 168 10.71 -17.33 -1.83
C GLY A 168 9.30 -17.77 -2.20
N GLN A 169 8.32 -16.85 -2.14
CA GLN A 169 6.94 -17.15 -2.54
C GLN A 169 6.81 -17.49 -4.02
N ILE A 170 7.52 -16.76 -4.89
CA ILE A 170 7.53 -17.01 -6.32
C ILE A 170 8.09 -18.42 -6.60
N ALA A 171 9.24 -18.76 -6.02
CA ALA A 171 9.87 -20.06 -6.21
C ALA A 171 8.99 -21.21 -5.69
N ASP A 172 8.31 -21.02 -4.55
CA ASP A 172 7.41 -22.02 -3.96
C ASP A 172 6.20 -22.27 -4.86
N ARG A 173 5.58 -21.21 -5.40
CA ARG A 173 4.47 -21.32 -6.38
C ARG A 173 4.88 -21.98 -7.68
N GLN A 174 6.14 -21.83 -8.08
CA GLN A 174 6.71 -22.52 -9.25
C GLN A 174 7.04 -24.00 -8.95
N GLY A 175 6.82 -24.47 -7.72
CA GLY A 175 7.19 -25.82 -7.29
C GLY A 175 8.70 -26.02 -7.08
N ASN A 176 9.50 -24.94 -7.14
CA ASN A 176 10.94 -25.01 -6.90
C ASN A 176 11.25 -24.89 -5.40
N ARG A 177 10.97 -25.97 -4.67
CA ARG A 177 11.05 -25.96 -3.21
C ARG A 177 12.44 -25.63 -2.67
N ALA A 178 13.49 -26.18 -3.28
CA ALA A 178 14.86 -25.95 -2.85
C ALA A 178 15.27 -24.47 -2.96
N GLU A 179 14.81 -23.79 -4.03
CA GLU A 179 15.07 -22.36 -4.20
C GLU A 179 14.21 -21.51 -3.26
N ALA A 180 12.95 -21.90 -3.00
CA ALA A 180 12.09 -21.25 -2.03
C ALA A 180 12.69 -21.27 -0.62
N ASP A 181 13.13 -22.46 -0.15
CA ASP A 181 13.76 -22.62 1.15
C ASP A 181 15.03 -21.74 1.26
N LYS A 182 15.85 -21.69 0.21
CA LYS A 182 17.02 -20.79 0.16
C LYS A 182 16.64 -19.32 0.35
N TYR A 183 15.62 -18.81 -0.34
CA TYR A 183 15.20 -17.41 -0.21
C TYR A 183 14.59 -17.12 1.17
N TYR A 184 13.75 -18.01 1.69
CA TYR A 184 13.19 -17.83 3.03
C TYR A 184 14.26 -17.88 4.12
N GLU A 185 15.26 -18.75 4.00
CA GLU A 185 16.44 -18.74 4.89
C GLU A 185 17.22 -17.44 4.80
N GLN A 186 17.38 -16.88 3.60
CA GLN A 186 18.01 -15.57 3.42
C GLN A 186 17.19 -14.46 4.09
N THR A 187 15.86 -14.47 3.97
CA THR A 187 14.99 -13.51 4.68
C THR A 187 15.14 -13.65 6.20
N MET A 188 15.03 -14.86 6.75
CA MET A 188 15.13 -15.10 8.21
C MET A 188 16.48 -14.68 8.79
N ASN A 189 17.56 -14.83 8.01
CA ASN A 189 18.91 -14.47 8.40
C ASN A 189 19.29 -13.03 7.98
N PHE A 190 18.37 -12.28 7.40
CA PHE A 190 18.65 -10.95 6.88
C PHE A 190 19.13 -10.02 8.00
N THR A 191 20.28 -9.39 7.77
CA THR A 191 20.87 -8.43 8.69
C THR A 191 20.90 -7.08 7.98
N PRO A 192 20.20 -6.06 8.50
CA PRO A 192 20.23 -4.72 7.93
C PRO A 192 21.67 -4.25 7.80
N SER A 193 22.02 -3.68 6.65
CA SER A 193 23.31 -3.05 6.41
C SER A 193 23.27 -1.56 6.78
N GLY A 194 24.44 -0.95 6.99
CA GLY A 194 24.55 0.48 7.28
C GLY A 194 24.58 0.83 8.77
N GLY A 195 24.30 2.11 9.07
CA GLY A 195 24.35 2.68 10.42
C GLY A 195 23.16 2.27 11.30
N GLU A 196 22.83 3.10 12.29
CA GLU A 196 21.64 2.89 13.12
C GLU A 196 20.37 2.99 12.26
N ASN A 197 19.61 1.90 12.16
CA ASN A 197 18.33 1.86 11.47
C ASN A 197 17.20 2.32 12.40
N PRO A 198 16.18 3.05 11.91
CA PRO A 198 15.01 3.40 12.70
C PRO A 198 14.32 2.16 13.26
N GLU A 199 13.77 2.28 14.47
CA GLU A 199 13.04 1.17 15.12
C GLU A 199 11.91 0.62 14.25
N THR A 200 11.19 1.48 13.52
CA THR A 200 10.12 1.09 12.59
C THR A 200 10.62 0.22 11.45
N GLU A 201 11.80 0.53 10.89
CA GLU A 201 12.42 -0.27 9.83
C GLU A 201 12.85 -1.64 10.35
N LEU A 202 13.42 -1.70 11.56
CA LEU A 202 13.75 -2.96 12.23
C LEU A 202 12.50 -3.82 12.47
N GLN A 203 11.39 -3.20 12.90
CA GLN A 203 10.12 -3.91 13.11
C GLN A 203 9.56 -4.49 11.80
N ASP A 204 9.61 -3.74 10.69
CA ASP A 204 9.18 -4.23 9.38
C ASP A 204 10.03 -5.42 8.92
N ILE A 205 11.36 -5.34 9.10
CA ILE A 205 12.29 -6.42 8.75
C ILE A 205 12.02 -7.67 9.61
N GLU A 206 11.81 -7.52 10.91
CA GLU A 206 11.44 -8.64 11.79
C GLU A 206 10.09 -9.25 11.41
N ALA A 207 9.13 -8.46 10.93
CA ALA A 207 7.87 -9.00 10.41
C ALA A 207 8.08 -9.89 9.17
N PHE A 208 8.94 -9.49 8.22
CA PHE A 208 9.28 -10.33 7.07
C PHE A 208 10.01 -11.61 7.48
N LYS A 209 10.92 -11.54 8.47
CA LYS A 209 11.58 -12.73 9.03
C LYS A 209 10.59 -13.71 9.64
N LEU A 210 9.66 -13.22 10.46
CA LEU A 210 8.63 -14.04 11.08
C LEU A 210 7.71 -14.69 10.04
N ASN A 211 7.34 -13.94 9.00
CA ASN A 211 6.52 -14.46 7.90
C ASN A 211 7.25 -15.54 7.10
N ALA A 212 8.54 -15.34 6.78
CA ALA A 212 9.37 -16.36 6.13
C ALA A 212 9.45 -17.64 6.97
N ALA A 213 9.67 -17.51 8.28
CA ALA A 213 9.70 -18.62 9.21
C ALA A 213 8.36 -19.38 9.24
N ALA A 214 7.24 -18.65 9.29
CA ALA A 214 5.90 -19.25 9.28
C ALA A 214 5.59 -19.99 7.98
N VAL A 215 5.97 -19.44 6.82
CA VAL A 215 5.75 -20.09 5.52
C VAL A 215 6.60 -21.35 5.37
N MET A 216 7.89 -21.30 5.71
CA MET A 216 8.76 -22.48 5.68
C MET A 216 8.19 -23.61 6.55
N LEU A 217 7.85 -23.27 7.80
CA LEU A 217 7.31 -24.22 8.77
C LEU A 217 5.96 -24.79 8.32
N GLY A 218 5.07 -23.92 7.85
CA GLY A 218 3.76 -24.29 7.31
C GLY A 218 3.89 -25.27 6.15
N THR A 219 4.76 -25.00 5.19
CA THR A 219 4.90 -25.89 4.03
C THR A 219 5.53 -27.24 4.41
N ALA A 220 6.44 -27.27 5.38
CA ALA A 220 7.05 -28.51 5.86
C ALA A 220 6.02 -29.49 6.45
N ILE A 221 4.98 -28.95 7.09
CA ILE A 221 3.94 -29.75 7.77
C ILE A 221 2.67 -29.93 6.93
N GLN A 222 2.29 -28.98 6.07
CA GLN A 222 1.01 -28.97 5.36
C GLN A 222 0.84 -30.13 4.37
N ARG A 223 1.93 -30.75 3.92
CA ARG A 223 1.89 -31.91 3.02
C ARG A 223 1.34 -33.19 3.66
N PHE A 224 1.09 -33.19 4.96
CA PHE A 224 0.57 -34.34 5.70
C PHE A 224 -0.87 -34.08 6.15
N ASP A 225 -1.77 -35.04 5.90
CA ASP A 225 -3.16 -34.95 6.37
C ASP A 225 -3.30 -35.40 7.83
N ASP A 226 -2.49 -36.37 8.26
CA ASP A 226 -2.52 -36.91 9.62
C ASP A 226 -1.80 -35.98 10.62
N PRO A 227 -2.45 -35.57 11.71
CA PRO A 227 -1.84 -34.70 12.73
C PRO A 227 -0.56 -35.27 13.37
N ASN A 228 -0.43 -36.60 13.52
CA ASN A 228 0.79 -37.22 14.06
C ASN A 228 1.93 -37.12 13.05
N GLU A 229 1.65 -37.26 11.75
CA GLU A 229 2.65 -37.06 10.70
C GLU A 229 3.09 -35.59 10.63
N ARG A 230 2.17 -34.63 10.80
CA ARG A 230 2.50 -33.19 10.93
C ARG A 230 3.42 -32.93 12.12
N LEU A 231 3.14 -33.55 13.28
CA LEU A 231 3.96 -33.39 14.47
C LEU A 231 5.38 -33.95 14.26
N ARG A 232 5.52 -35.11 13.63
CA ARG A 232 6.83 -35.67 13.27
C ARG A 232 7.57 -34.76 12.29
N ALA A 233 6.89 -34.26 11.27
CA ALA A 233 7.47 -33.34 10.29
C ALA A 233 7.95 -32.03 10.92
N LEU A 234 7.20 -31.49 11.89
CA LEU A 234 7.62 -30.35 12.69
C LEU A 234 8.91 -30.65 13.47
N GLU A 235 8.99 -31.82 14.12
CA GLU A 235 10.17 -32.23 14.87
C GLU A 235 11.40 -32.46 13.99
N ASP A 236 11.20 -33.04 12.81
CA ASP A 236 12.26 -33.24 11.82
C ASP A 236 12.74 -31.88 11.28
N PHE A 237 11.84 -30.97 10.95
CA PHE A 237 12.18 -29.60 10.52
C PHE A 237 13.01 -28.87 11.58
N LEU A 238 12.58 -28.88 12.84
CA LEU A 238 13.32 -28.22 13.93
C LEU A 238 14.70 -28.83 14.17
N ARG A 239 14.87 -30.12 13.85
CA ARG A 239 16.16 -30.82 13.94
C ARG A 239 17.09 -30.43 12.79
N GLU A 240 16.56 -30.32 11.57
CA GLU A 240 17.30 -29.92 10.38
C GLU A 240 17.70 -28.44 10.42
N HIS A 241 16.86 -27.59 11.00
CA HIS A 241 17.11 -26.15 11.15
C HIS A 241 17.37 -25.79 12.62
N ALA A 242 18.48 -26.25 13.19
CA ALA A 242 18.79 -26.10 14.62
C ALA A 242 18.72 -24.65 15.15
N GLY A 243 19.07 -23.64 14.33
CA GLY A 243 18.96 -22.22 14.69
C GLY A 243 17.54 -21.66 14.67
N PHE A 244 16.58 -22.39 14.09
CA PHE A 244 15.18 -21.96 14.00
C PHE A 244 14.51 -21.94 15.38
N ALA A 245 14.72 -22.98 16.19
CA ALA A 245 14.12 -23.07 17.52
C ALA A 245 14.61 -21.96 18.47
N GLU A 246 15.86 -21.51 18.32
CA GLU A 246 16.42 -20.42 19.12
C GLU A 246 15.74 -19.08 18.81
N ARG A 247 15.47 -18.81 17.53
CA ARG A 247 14.92 -17.52 17.08
C ARG A 247 13.39 -17.48 17.04
N PHE A 248 12.77 -18.58 16.66
CA PHE A 248 11.33 -18.70 16.40
C PHE A 248 10.68 -19.80 17.25
N GLY A 249 11.27 -20.12 18.41
CA GLY A 249 10.79 -21.16 19.32
C GLY A 249 9.32 -20.98 19.74
N ASP A 250 8.89 -19.73 19.98
CA ASP A 250 7.49 -19.42 20.32
C ASP A 250 6.53 -19.73 19.18
N LEU A 251 6.93 -19.50 17.92
CA LEU A 251 6.14 -19.86 16.76
C LEU A 251 6.01 -21.39 16.65
N ALA A 252 7.14 -22.10 16.72
CA ALA A 252 7.17 -23.56 16.67
C ALA A 252 6.33 -24.20 17.78
N LYS A 253 6.40 -23.64 18.99
CA LYS A 253 5.60 -24.06 20.15
C LYS A 253 4.09 -23.90 19.89
N ARG A 254 3.63 -22.74 19.40
CA ARG A 254 2.21 -22.53 19.08
C ARG A 254 1.69 -23.49 18.01
N ILE A 255 2.50 -23.78 16.99
CA ILE A 255 2.12 -24.75 15.96
C ILE A 255 2.05 -26.17 16.54
N ARG A 256 3.02 -26.57 17.37
CA ARG A 256 2.98 -27.84 18.09
C ARG A 256 1.70 -27.99 18.91
N GLU A 257 1.38 -27.00 19.75
CA GLU A 257 0.18 -27.00 20.58
C GLU A 257 -1.10 -27.13 19.73
N THR A 258 -1.15 -26.46 18.58
CA THR A 258 -2.28 -26.55 17.64
C THR A 258 -2.43 -27.97 17.07
N ILE A 259 -1.34 -28.62 16.68
CA ILE A 259 -1.34 -30.00 16.18
C ILE A 259 -1.75 -30.98 17.28
N GLU A 260 -1.26 -30.80 18.50
CA GLU A 260 -1.60 -31.65 19.66
C GLU A 260 -3.11 -31.58 19.99
N VAL A 261 -3.72 -30.39 19.90
CA VAL A 261 -5.18 -30.25 20.05
C VAL A 261 -5.93 -31.02 18.97
N GLN A 262 -5.45 -31.02 17.72
CA GLN A 262 -6.06 -31.81 16.64
C GLN A 262 -5.96 -33.32 16.90
N ILE A 263 -4.81 -33.81 17.39
CA ILE A 263 -4.61 -35.20 17.78
C ILE A 263 -5.63 -35.60 18.87
N GLN A 264 -5.79 -34.76 19.90
CA GLN A 264 -6.73 -35.01 20.99
C GLN A 264 -8.18 -35.07 20.49
N GLN A 265 -8.61 -34.14 19.64
CA GLN A 265 -9.95 -34.13 19.05
C GLN A 265 -10.23 -35.36 18.19
N GLN A 266 -9.24 -35.82 17.42
CA GLN A 266 -9.36 -37.02 16.60
C GLN A 266 -9.51 -38.29 17.45
N ALA A 267 -8.78 -38.38 18.58
CA ALA A 267 -8.89 -39.49 19.51
C ALA A 267 -10.27 -39.53 20.20
N GLU A 268 -10.81 -38.38 20.59
CA GLU A 268 -12.14 -38.26 21.19
C GLU A 268 -13.26 -38.60 20.19
N GLY A 269 -13.17 -38.12 18.95
CA GLY A 269 -14.12 -38.42 17.89
C GLY A 269 -14.17 -39.91 17.52
N ALA A 270 -13.01 -40.58 17.49
CA ALA A 270 -12.92 -42.02 17.28
C ALA A 270 -13.56 -42.83 18.42
N GLY A 271 -13.50 -42.32 19.66
CA GLY A 271 -14.10 -42.96 20.83
C GLY A 271 -15.63 -43.01 20.80
N ILE A 272 -16.29 -42.06 20.13
CA ILE A 272 -17.76 -42.02 20.02
C ILE A 272 -18.29 -42.97 18.93
N ALA A 273 -17.50 -43.21 17.87
CA ALA A 273 -17.87 -44.11 16.78
C ALA A 273 -17.78 -45.62 17.14
N ALA A 274 -17.19 -45.95 18.29
CA ALA A 274 -16.98 -47.33 18.75
C ALA A 274 -18.01 -47.79 19.79
N VAL A 275 -19.23 -47.25 19.78
CA VAL A 275 -20.35 -47.89 20.52
C VAL A 275 -20.85 -49.07 19.66
N PRO A 276 -20.69 -50.33 20.12
CA PRO A 276 -21.17 -51.47 19.36
C PRO A 276 -22.70 -51.42 19.24
N ALA A 277 -23.20 -51.56 18.02
CA ALA A 277 -24.61 -51.76 17.69
C ALA A 277 -25.10 -53.14 18.16
N SER A 278 -25.00 -53.40 19.47
CA SER A 278 -25.45 -54.62 20.12
C SER A 278 -26.27 -54.28 21.36
N ALA A 279 -27.45 -53.71 21.13
CA ALA A 279 -28.59 -53.79 22.05
C ALA A 279 -29.89 -53.83 21.23
N THR A 280 -30.40 -55.04 21.10
CA THR A 280 -31.68 -55.44 20.52
C THR A 280 -32.89 -54.85 21.24
N ASN A 281 -33.91 -54.52 20.45
CA ASN A 281 -35.35 -54.55 20.73
C ASN A 281 -35.81 -55.15 22.08
N SER A 282 -36.57 -54.37 22.86
CA SER A 282 -37.88 -54.79 23.41
C SER A 282 -38.61 -53.63 24.10
N GLY A 283 -39.85 -53.36 23.68
CA GLY A 283 -40.93 -52.94 24.60
C GLY A 283 -41.36 -51.46 24.63
N ALA A 284 -42.44 -51.17 23.91
CA ALA A 284 -43.69 -50.54 24.38
C ALA A 284 -43.67 -49.22 25.21
N ASP A 285 -44.36 -48.24 24.61
CA ASP A 285 -45.42 -47.39 25.17
C ASP A 285 -45.15 -46.16 26.05
N THR A 286 -45.79 -45.07 25.59
CA THR A 286 -46.47 -43.97 26.30
C THR A 286 -45.72 -42.69 26.73
N GLU A 287 -46.19 -41.60 26.10
CA GLU A 287 -46.64 -40.33 26.71
C GLU A 287 -45.69 -39.16 27.03
N GLN A 288 -45.96 -38.06 26.29
CA GLN A 288 -46.07 -36.66 26.72
C GLN A 288 -44.80 -35.92 27.21
N ALA A 289 -44.29 -34.96 26.44
CA ALA A 289 -44.67 -33.52 26.43
C ALA A 289 -44.23 -32.80 27.72
N ALA A 290 -43.59 -31.64 27.77
CA ALA A 290 -43.30 -30.54 26.86
C ALA A 290 -42.02 -29.83 27.41
N VAL A 291 -41.28 -28.97 26.70
CA VAL A 291 -41.56 -27.52 26.56
C VAL A 291 -40.53 -26.90 25.60
N HIS A 292 -41.05 -26.33 24.51
CA HIS A 292 -40.68 -25.12 23.76
C HIS A 292 -39.23 -24.77 23.31
N ARG A 293 -39.08 -24.73 21.96
CA ARG A 293 -39.02 -23.53 21.07
C ARG A 293 -37.81 -22.58 21.32
N ALA A 294 -36.95 -22.24 20.35
CA ALA A 294 -37.29 -21.60 19.09
C ALA A 294 -36.13 -21.57 18.06
N THR A 295 -36.50 -21.71 16.78
CA THR A 295 -36.01 -20.97 15.60
C THR A 295 -34.52 -20.99 15.21
N HIS A 296 -34.19 -21.75 14.15
CA HIS A 296 -33.82 -21.16 12.86
C HIS A 296 -34.13 -22.13 11.72
N GLY A 297 -34.78 -21.60 10.68
CA GLY A 297 -35.25 -22.34 9.53
C GLY A 297 -34.43 -22.08 8.28
N ALA A 298 -34.58 -23.06 7.38
CA ALA A 298 -34.54 -23.02 5.92
C ALA A 298 -33.17 -22.92 5.23
N SER A 299 -32.64 -24.12 4.99
CA SER A 299 -31.95 -24.53 3.76
C SER A 299 -32.75 -24.19 2.50
N ALA A 300 -32.02 -23.91 1.40
CA ALA A 300 -32.46 -24.23 0.05
C ALA A 300 -31.39 -25.12 -0.60
N THR A 301 -31.85 -26.29 -1.03
CA THR A 301 -31.13 -27.34 -1.74
C THR A 301 -30.94 -27.00 -3.21
N GLY A 302 -29.75 -27.25 -3.74
CA GLY A 302 -29.44 -27.26 -5.16
C GLY A 302 -28.39 -28.32 -5.45
N SER A 303 -28.85 -29.47 -5.94
CA SER A 303 -28.04 -30.63 -6.31
C SER A 303 -27.35 -30.45 -7.67
N GLY A 304 -26.06 -30.77 -7.74
CA GLY A 304 -25.33 -30.93 -9.00
C GLY A 304 -23.98 -31.62 -8.76
N GLN A 305 -23.92 -32.92 -9.04
CA GLN A 305 -22.70 -33.74 -9.05
C GLN A 305 -21.72 -33.29 -10.12
N GLY A 306 -20.41 -33.30 -9.81
CA GLY A 306 -19.37 -33.36 -10.83
C GLY A 306 -17.96 -33.05 -10.33
N GLY A 307 -17.20 -34.10 -9.97
CA GLY A 307 -15.78 -34.23 -10.33
C GLY A 307 -14.73 -33.36 -9.62
N GLN A 308 -14.12 -33.95 -8.59
CA GLN A 308 -12.68 -34.01 -8.30
C GLN A 308 -11.77 -32.80 -8.65
N GLN A 309 -11.04 -32.37 -7.61
CA GLN A 309 -9.69 -31.77 -7.61
C GLN A 309 -9.59 -30.25 -7.35
N GLU A 310 -10.07 -29.83 -6.19
CA GLU A 310 -9.70 -28.56 -5.53
C GLU A 310 -9.51 -28.84 -4.04
N ALA A 311 -8.27 -29.09 -3.63
CA ALA A 311 -7.88 -29.20 -2.22
C ALA A 311 -6.44 -28.68 -2.08
N ALA A 312 -6.29 -27.36 -2.22
CA ALA A 312 -5.08 -26.63 -1.82
C ALA A 312 -5.30 -25.12 -1.54
N ASP A 313 -6.53 -24.59 -1.64
CA ASP A 313 -6.81 -23.16 -1.42
C ASP A 313 -7.64 -22.93 -0.16
N SER A 314 -7.04 -23.15 1.00
CA SER A 314 -7.61 -22.68 2.26
C SER A 314 -6.55 -22.52 3.35
N PHE A 315 -5.59 -21.64 3.09
CA PHE A 315 -5.07 -20.77 4.14
C PHE A 315 -5.18 -19.36 3.58
N HIS A 316 -6.00 -18.52 4.22
CA HIS A 316 -5.92 -17.09 4.03
C HIS A 316 -4.47 -16.70 4.31
N THR A 317 -3.70 -16.46 3.25
CA THR A 317 -2.49 -15.67 3.34
C THR A 317 -2.90 -14.40 4.06
N ALA A 318 -2.33 -14.18 5.25
CA ALA A 318 -2.27 -12.89 5.88
C ALA A 318 -1.40 -11.96 5.01
N SER A 319 -1.83 -11.74 3.76
CA SER A 319 -1.37 -10.67 2.88
C SER A 319 -2.10 -9.42 3.31
N ALA A 320 -1.67 -8.90 4.44
CA ALA A 320 -1.72 -7.49 4.82
C ALA A 320 -1.28 -7.40 6.28
N VAL A 321 0.04 -7.36 6.53
CA VAL A 321 0.48 -6.19 7.31
C VAL A 321 -0.01 -5.03 6.47
N GLY A 322 -1.13 -4.44 6.89
CA GLY A 322 -1.66 -3.23 6.31
C GLY A 322 -0.63 -2.13 6.54
N VAL A 323 0.38 -2.09 5.68
CA VAL A 323 1.08 -0.86 5.38
C VAL A 323 0.02 -0.03 4.66
N SER A 324 -0.79 0.65 5.48
CA SER A 324 -1.56 1.81 5.03
C SER A 324 -0.58 2.63 4.19
N PRO A 325 -0.90 2.95 2.92
CA PRO A 325 -0.01 3.80 2.13
C PRO A 325 0.24 5.02 2.98
N GLY A 326 1.51 5.22 3.32
CA GLY A 326 1.91 6.15 4.35
C GLY A 326 1.13 7.45 4.19
N GLN A 327 0.55 7.91 5.29
CA GLN A 327 0.64 9.33 5.58
C GLN A 327 2.13 9.66 5.54
N ALA A 328 2.65 9.92 4.34
CA ALA A 328 3.80 10.78 4.18
C ALA A 328 3.44 12.00 5.01
N SER A 329 4.23 12.27 6.04
CA SER A 329 4.10 13.48 6.84
C SER A 329 4.42 14.69 5.95
N ALA A 330 3.48 15.05 5.08
CA ALA A 330 3.38 16.34 4.45
C ALA A 330 2.94 17.33 5.54
N GLY A 331 3.83 17.60 6.49
CA GLY A 331 3.41 18.24 7.74
C GLY A 331 4.51 18.78 8.64
N GLN A 332 5.73 19.00 8.15
CA GLN A 332 6.73 19.77 8.92
C GLN A 332 7.71 20.56 8.03
N GLY A 333 7.25 21.01 6.85
CA GLY A 333 8.03 21.86 5.94
C GLY A 333 7.42 23.23 5.62
N SER A 334 6.09 23.38 5.66
CA SER A 334 5.41 24.60 5.20
C SER A 334 5.59 25.81 6.14
N GLY A 335 5.95 25.59 7.41
CA GLY A 335 6.24 26.67 8.36
C GLY A 335 7.55 27.43 8.07
N ARG A 336 8.50 26.83 7.35
CA ARG A 336 9.79 27.47 7.06
C ARG A 336 9.73 28.39 5.83
N LEU A 337 8.94 28.06 4.82
CA LEU A 337 8.75 28.93 3.65
C LEU A 337 7.94 30.18 4.02
N GLY A 338 6.86 30.01 4.80
CA GLY A 338 6.09 31.14 5.34
C GLY A 338 6.91 32.03 6.28
N GLY A 339 7.78 31.44 7.11
CA GLY A 339 8.69 32.17 7.99
C GLY A 339 9.81 32.93 7.25
N ALA A 340 10.37 32.34 6.19
CA ALA A 340 11.36 33.00 5.34
C ALA A 340 10.75 34.13 4.51
N LEU A 341 9.53 33.93 3.97
CA LEU A 341 8.77 34.96 3.26
C LEU A 341 8.39 36.12 4.20
N MET A 342 7.90 35.82 5.41
CA MET A 342 7.57 36.85 6.41
C MET A 342 8.81 37.62 6.88
N LYS A 343 9.96 36.96 7.05
CA LYS A 343 11.23 37.64 7.37
C LYS A 343 11.74 38.50 6.20
N ALA A 344 11.58 38.05 4.96
CA ALA A 344 11.92 38.84 3.77
C ALA A 344 10.99 40.06 3.63
N VAL A 345 9.69 39.89 3.88
CA VAL A 345 8.70 40.99 3.87
C VAL A 345 8.98 41.99 4.99
N GLN A 346 9.31 41.53 6.20
CA GLN A 346 9.71 42.41 7.31
C GLN A 346 11.04 43.15 7.05
N SER A 347 12.02 42.47 6.43
CA SER A 347 13.29 43.07 6.01
C SER A 347 13.09 44.16 4.94
N VAL A 348 12.19 43.94 3.98
CA VAL A 348 11.87 44.94 2.96
C VAL A 348 11.08 46.10 3.57
N ALA A 349 10.08 45.82 4.41
CA ALA A 349 9.22 46.83 5.05
C ALA A 349 9.97 47.78 6.01
N SER A 350 11.11 47.35 6.55
CA SER A 350 11.94 48.15 7.45
C SER A 350 12.96 49.05 6.73
N SER A 351 13.11 48.94 5.40
CA SER A 351 14.02 49.81 4.65
C SER A 351 13.44 51.22 4.46
N PRO A 352 14.25 52.30 4.56
CA PRO A 352 13.76 53.68 4.42
C PRO A 352 13.08 53.97 3.05
N GLY A 353 13.42 53.21 2.01
CA GLY A 353 12.80 53.30 0.68
C GLY A 353 11.45 52.58 0.57
N ALA A 354 11.11 51.69 1.50
CA ALA A 354 9.89 50.92 1.45
C ALA A 354 8.63 51.76 1.63
N ARG A 355 8.68 52.85 2.40
CA ARG A 355 7.50 53.69 2.67
C ARG A 355 6.92 54.37 1.42
N VAL A 356 7.73 54.54 0.38
CA VAL A 356 7.29 55.11 -0.91
C VAL A 356 6.90 54.00 -1.91
N ALA A 357 7.51 52.82 -1.81
CA ALA A 357 7.23 51.69 -2.71
C ALA A 357 6.07 50.78 -2.24
N LEU A 358 5.80 50.70 -0.93
CA LEU A 358 4.75 49.84 -0.36
C LEU A 358 3.36 50.09 -0.94
N PRO A 359 2.88 51.34 -1.10
CA PRO A 359 1.55 51.58 -1.66
C PRO A 359 1.45 51.17 -3.12
N ALA A 360 2.53 51.30 -3.90
CA ALA A 360 2.56 50.85 -5.29
C ALA A 360 2.59 49.31 -5.39
N ILE A 361 3.36 48.64 -4.51
CA ILE A 361 3.38 47.18 -4.42
C ILE A 361 2.03 46.64 -3.94
N LEU A 362 1.42 47.26 -2.93
CA LEU A 362 0.07 46.94 -2.45
C LEU A 362 -0.97 47.19 -3.54
N ALA A 363 -0.88 48.29 -4.29
CA ALA A 363 -1.80 48.55 -5.40
C ALA A 363 -1.69 47.49 -6.50
N VAL A 364 -0.47 47.05 -6.84
CA VAL A 364 -0.24 45.97 -7.83
C VAL A 364 -0.73 44.63 -7.30
N LEU A 365 -0.51 44.32 -6.02
CA LEU A 365 -1.03 43.11 -5.37
C LEU A 365 -2.56 43.12 -5.32
N VAL A 366 -3.18 44.25 -4.94
CA VAL A 366 -4.63 44.41 -4.92
C VAL A 366 -5.22 44.29 -6.33
N LEU A 367 -4.58 44.90 -7.34
CA LEU A 367 -5.02 44.75 -8.73
C LEU A 367 -4.90 43.30 -9.21
N GLY A 368 -3.80 42.62 -8.85
CA GLY A 368 -3.59 41.19 -9.14
C GLY A 368 -4.65 40.31 -8.50
N VAL A 369 -4.99 40.56 -7.23
CA VAL A 369 -6.07 39.87 -6.51
C VAL A 369 -7.43 40.14 -7.14
N VAL A 370 -7.71 41.38 -7.57
CA VAL A 370 -8.97 41.73 -8.25
C VAL A 370 -9.09 41.03 -9.62
N VAL A 371 -7.99 40.91 -10.37
CA VAL A 371 -7.98 40.18 -11.65
C VAL A 371 -8.17 38.67 -11.44
N LEU A 372 -7.51 38.09 -10.42
CA LEU A 372 -7.70 36.69 -10.03
C LEU A 372 -9.14 36.40 -9.60
N ILE A 373 -9.72 37.24 -8.73
CA ILE A 373 -11.12 37.12 -8.32
C ILE A 373 -12.04 37.21 -9.54
N ARG A 374 -11.82 38.18 -10.43
CA ARG A 374 -12.66 38.35 -11.62
C ARG A 374 -12.63 37.13 -12.54
N ARG A 375 -11.45 36.50 -12.73
CA ARG A 375 -11.29 35.30 -13.57
C ARG A 375 -11.95 34.06 -12.99
N ARG A 376 -12.17 34.01 -11.67
CA ARG A 376 -12.88 32.91 -10.98
C ARG A 376 -14.40 32.99 -11.10
N PHE A 377 -14.96 34.16 -11.42
CA PHE A 377 -16.40 34.42 -11.49
C PHE A 377 -16.93 34.65 -12.91
N THR A 378 -16.09 34.47 -13.93
CA THR A 378 -16.44 34.51 -15.37
C THR A 378 -16.00 33.22 -16.00
#